data_AF-A0A158QQ88-F1
#
_entry.id   AF-A0A158QQ88-F1
#
_cell.length_a   1.000
_cell.length_b   1.000
_cell.length_c   1.000
_cell.angle_alpha   90.00
_cell.angle_beta   90.00
_cell.angle_gamma   90.00
#
_symmetry.space_group_name_H-M   'P 1'
#
loop_
_entity.id
_entity.type
_entity.pdbx_description
1 polymer ?
#
loop_
_entity_poly.entity_id
_entity_poly.type
_entity_poly.pdbx_seq_one_letter_code
_entity_poly.pdbx_strand_id
1 'polypeptide(L)'
;PRFTKYGEQASENNIPCSAYTDDICYQQQEKFGREGLSKCCKDGIYLTDVCMPGKCSNNTVQLCCFQKFLQARYRCCEDDNQSLGPASTMDFSMCCYTNFVTDDPCCNTETSTQYWLSVHEVCYPNTKVDYSNINMEVRFAEGVRVVNLNENRVWDYECRNGGNRTQYAYLP
;
A
#
# COMPACT_ATOMS: atom_id res chain seq x y z
N PRO A 1 35.44 -1.32 6.69
CA PRO A 1 34.32 -1.10 5.74
C PRO A 1 33.47 0.10 6.19
N ARG A 2 33.63 1.25 5.54
CA ARG A 2 32.86 2.47 5.83
C ARG A 2 31.53 2.39 5.08
N PHE A 3 30.42 2.32 5.82
CA PHE A 3 29.07 2.49 5.29
C PHE A 3 28.84 3.98 5.01
N THR A 4 28.47 4.33 3.77
CA THR A 4 28.01 5.68 3.41
C THR A 4 26.54 5.85 3.82
N LYS A 5 26.15 7.08 4.15
CA LYS A 5 24.85 7.49 4.72
C LYS A 5 23.65 7.32 3.77
N TYR A 6 23.86 6.71 2.62
CA TYR A 6 22.83 6.25 1.70
C TYR A 6 23.23 4.83 1.31
N GLY A 7 22.34 3.88 1.60
CA GLY A 7 22.49 2.48 1.24
C GLY A 7 22.32 2.25 -0.26
N GLU A 8 23.04 3.02 -1.09
CA GLU A 8 23.28 2.63 -2.48
C GLU A 8 24.17 1.39 -2.47
N GLN A 9 23.54 0.23 -2.27
CA GLN A 9 24.10 -1.01 -2.75
C GLN A 9 24.20 -0.88 -4.26
N ALA A 10 25.44 -0.76 -4.76
CA ALA A 10 25.84 -0.68 -6.15
C ALA A 10 25.38 -1.88 -7.05
N SER A 11 24.38 -2.65 -6.61
CA SER A 11 23.75 -3.78 -7.29
C SER A 11 22.35 -3.46 -7.85
N GLU A 12 21.70 -2.36 -7.44
CA GLU A 12 20.32 -2.07 -7.91
C GLU A 12 20.26 -1.49 -9.33
N ASN A 13 21.36 -0.95 -9.86
CA ASN A 13 21.33 -0.22 -11.13
C ASN A 13 21.26 -1.10 -12.40
N ASN A 14 21.27 -2.44 -12.27
CA ASN A 14 21.26 -3.36 -13.42
C ASN A 14 20.07 -4.34 -13.48
N ILE A 15 19.17 -4.33 -12.49
CA ILE A 15 17.99 -5.20 -12.50
C ILE A 15 16.77 -4.37 -12.95
N PRO A 16 16.08 -4.73 -14.04
CA PRO A 16 14.91 -4.00 -14.51
C PRO A 16 13.79 -4.08 -13.47
N CYS A 17 13.00 -2.99 -13.30
CA CYS A 17 11.90 -2.99 -12.34
C CYS A 17 10.84 -4.07 -12.61
N SER A 18 10.75 -4.60 -13.84
CA SER A 18 9.90 -5.75 -14.16
C SER A 18 10.26 -7.03 -13.41
N ALA A 19 11.48 -7.12 -12.87
CA ALA A 19 11.91 -8.25 -12.05
C ALA A 19 11.48 -8.10 -10.59
N TYR A 20 11.05 -6.92 -10.13
CA TYR A 20 10.62 -6.68 -8.75
C TYR A 20 9.13 -7.02 -8.63
N THR A 21 8.87 -8.25 -8.23
CA THR A 21 7.52 -8.71 -7.87
C THR A 21 7.19 -8.30 -6.44
N ASP A 22 5.90 -8.35 -6.07
CA ASP A 22 5.47 -8.05 -4.71
C ASP A 22 6.11 -8.99 -3.68
N ASP A 23 6.47 -10.23 -4.07
CA ASP A 23 7.23 -11.16 -3.23
C ASP A 23 8.62 -10.58 -2.87
N ILE A 24 9.34 -10.08 -3.88
CA ILE A 24 10.66 -9.49 -3.68
C ILE A 24 10.55 -8.23 -2.82
N CYS A 25 9.55 -7.39 -3.11
CA CYS A 25 9.32 -6.18 -2.36
C CYS A 25 8.91 -6.47 -0.90
N TYR A 26 8.05 -7.46 -0.68
CA TYR A 26 7.71 -7.95 0.66
C TYR A 26 8.95 -8.44 1.42
N GLN A 27 9.77 -9.29 0.79
CA GLN A 27 11.01 -9.78 1.41
C GLN A 27 12.02 -8.66 1.73
N GLN A 28 12.12 -7.65 0.85
CA GLN A 28 12.93 -6.46 1.12
C GLN A 28 12.38 -5.67 2.30
N GLN A 29 11.07 -5.47 2.37
CA GLN A 29 10.43 -4.74 3.47
C GLN A 29 10.63 -5.45 4.81
N GLU A 30 10.48 -6.78 4.85
CA GLU A 30 10.71 -7.58 6.06
C GLU A 30 12.17 -7.49 6.55
N LYS A 31 13.12 -7.38 5.62
CA LYS A 31 14.54 -7.38 5.93
C LYS A 31 15.11 -6.00 6.26
N PHE A 32 14.66 -4.97 5.56
CA PHE A 32 15.24 -3.64 5.59
C PHE A 32 14.27 -2.55 6.04
N GLY A 33 13.01 -2.90 6.29
CA GLY A 33 11.94 -1.95 6.53
C GLY A 33 11.51 -1.21 5.25
N ARG A 34 10.47 -0.38 5.39
CA ARG A 34 9.90 0.39 4.27
C ARG A 34 10.90 1.33 3.60
N GLU A 35 11.76 1.98 4.37
CA GLU A 35 12.76 2.93 3.85
C GLU A 35 13.88 2.25 3.04
N GLY A 36 14.06 0.94 3.22
CA GLY A 36 15.01 0.13 2.47
C GLY A 36 14.43 -0.55 1.23
N LEU A 37 13.18 -0.25 0.86
CA LEU A 37 12.57 -0.75 -0.37
C LEU A 37 13.27 -0.18 -1.60
N SER A 38 13.47 -1.03 -2.60
CA SER A 38 13.95 -0.58 -3.91
C SER A 38 12.99 0.44 -4.52
N LYS A 39 13.54 1.37 -5.32
CA LYS A 39 12.75 2.30 -6.14
C LYS A 39 11.76 1.61 -7.10
N CYS A 40 11.97 0.32 -7.36
CA CYS A 40 11.07 -0.47 -8.19
C CYS A 40 9.83 -0.97 -7.44
N CYS A 41 9.84 -0.99 -6.10
CA CYS A 41 8.72 -1.38 -5.25
C CYS A 41 7.75 -0.21 -5.04
N LYS A 42 7.08 0.19 -6.13
CA LYS A 42 6.27 1.42 -6.20
C LYS A 42 5.07 1.45 -5.27
N ASP A 43 4.66 0.30 -4.75
CA ASP A 43 3.45 0.19 -3.93
C ASP A 43 3.74 0.51 -2.47
N GLY A 44 5.02 0.40 -2.07
CA GLY A 44 5.58 0.88 -0.82
C GLY A 44 5.09 0.20 0.45
N ILE A 45 3.99 -0.55 0.40
CA ILE A 45 3.40 -1.24 1.55
C ILE A 45 3.06 -2.67 1.14
N TYR A 46 3.62 -3.62 1.88
CA TYR A 46 3.40 -5.05 1.67
C TYR A 46 3.13 -5.71 3.02
N LEU A 47 1.92 -6.20 3.25
CA LEU A 47 1.55 -6.90 4.50
C LEU A 47 1.79 -8.39 4.40
N THR A 48 1.82 -8.94 3.18
CA THR A 48 1.91 -10.38 2.95
C THR A 48 2.44 -10.72 1.55
N ASP A 49 2.96 -11.93 1.39
CA ASP A 49 3.42 -12.54 0.15
C ASP A 49 2.32 -13.26 -0.64
N VAL A 50 1.05 -13.22 -0.19
CA VAL A 50 -0.04 -13.99 -0.83
C VAL A 50 -0.89 -13.16 -1.78
N CYS A 51 -0.77 -11.84 -1.77
CA CYS A 51 -1.57 -10.93 -2.59
C CYS A 51 -0.97 -10.72 -3.98
N MET A 52 -0.75 -11.83 -4.67
CA MET A 52 -0.24 -11.88 -6.05
C MET A 52 -1.03 -12.88 -6.88
N PRO A 53 -1.09 -12.69 -8.21
CA PRO A 53 -1.72 -13.64 -9.12
C PRO A 53 -1.20 -15.07 -8.89
N GLY A 54 -2.13 -16.02 -8.72
CA GLY A 54 -1.81 -17.44 -8.49
C GLY A 54 -1.47 -17.83 -7.04
N LYS A 55 -1.30 -16.86 -6.12
CA LYS A 55 -1.14 -17.14 -4.67
C LYS A 55 -2.38 -16.78 -3.86
N CYS A 56 -3.14 -15.77 -4.29
CA CYS A 56 -4.36 -15.37 -3.61
C CYS A 56 -5.52 -16.33 -3.87
N SER A 57 -6.49 -16.33 -2.97
CA SER A 57 -7.71 -17.15 -3.03
C SER A 57 -8.89 -16.37 -2.45
N ASN A 58 -10.10 -16.92 -2.53
CA ASN A 58 -11.29 -16.31 -1.91
C ASN A 58 -11.11 -16.03 -0.40
N ASN A 59 -10.27 -16.81 0.29
CA ASN A 59 -9.99 -16.62 1.72
C ASN A 59 -9.05 -15.46 2.00
N THR A 60 -8.25 -15.02 1.02
CA THR A 60 -7.26 -13.93 1.18
C THR A 60 -7.78 -12.59 0.68
N VAL A 61 -8.94 -12.55 0.03
CA VAL A 61 -9.47 -11.34 -0.65
C VAL A 61 -9.54 -10.13 0.29
N GLN A 62 -10.02 -10.30 1.53
CA GLN A 62 -10.10 -9.17 2.48
C GLN A 62 -8.72 -8.60 2.82
N LEU A 63 -7.74 -9.45 3.11
CA LEU A 63 -6.36 -9.04 3.38
C LEU A 63 -5.75 -8.34 2.16
N CYS A 64 -5.98 -8.88 0.96
CA CYS A 64 -5.44 -8.31 -0.26
C CYS A 64 -6.09 -6.99 -0.66
N CYS A 65 -7.40 -6.85 -0.49
CA CYS A 65 -8.06 -5.55 -0.65
C CYS A 65 -7.55 -4.53 0.38
N PHE A 66 -7.34 -4.93 1.63
CA PHE A 66 -6.80 -4.02 2.64
C PHE A 66 -5.36 -3.58 2.31
N GLN A 67 -4.49 -4.51 1.93
CA GLN A 67 -3.15 -4.17 1.45
C GLN A 67 -3.21 -3.22 0.25
N LYS A 68 -4.01 -3.54 -0.77
CA LYS A 68 -4.18 -2.72 -1.97
C LYS A 68 -4.70 -1.32 -1.65
N PHE A 69 -5.60 -1.19 -0.69
CA PHE A 69 -6.08 0.10 -0.21
C PHE A 69 -4.94 0.94 0.40
N LEU A 70 -4.11 0.33 1.27
CA LEU A 70 -2.95 1.02 1.84
C LEU A 70 -1.94 1.43 0.77
N GLN A 71 -1.68 0.56 -0.21
CA GLN A 71 -0.80 0.82 -1.35
C GLN A 71 -1.33 1.97 -2.21
N ALA A 72 -2.63 1.99 -2.52
CA ALA A 72 -3.26 3.06 -3.28
C ALA A 72 -3.11 4.41 -2.58
N ARG A 73 -3.38 4.46 -1.26
CA ARG A 73 -3.16 5.64 -0.44
C ARG A 73 -1.69 6.09 -0.46
N TYR A 74 -0.76 5.14 -0.29
CA TYR A 74 0.67 5.44 -0.26
C TYR A 74 1.16 6.03 -1.58
N ARG A 75 0.76 5.46 -2.71
CA ARG A 75 1.09 5.99 -4.04
C ARG A 75 0.63 7.44 -4.20
N CYS A 76 -0.56 7.77 -3.72
CA CYS A 76 -1.06 9.16 -3.75
C CYS A 76 -0.30 10.07 -2.78
N CYS A 77 0.15 9.57 -1.63
CA CYS A 77 1.00 10.33 -0.71
C CYS A 77 2.37 10.70 -1.29
N GLU A 78 2.87 9.91 -2.25
CA GLU A 78 4.13 10.14 -2.95
C GLU A 78 3.94 10.83 -4.32
N ASP A 79 2.71 11.19 -4.71
CA ASP A 79 2.43 11.90 -5.97
C ASP A 79 2.53 13.43 -5.77
N ASP A 80 3.52 14.04 -6.42
CA ASP A 80 3.78 15.49 -6.33
C ASP A 80 2.62 16.35 -6.84
N ASN A 81 1.77 15.81 -7.73
CA ASN A 81 0.58 16.53 -8.19
C ASN A 81 -0.41 16.79 -7.05
N GLN A 82 -0.36 16.01 -5.97
CA GLN A 82 -1.24 16.21 -4.82
C GLN A 82 -0.91 17.48 -4.02
N SER A 83 0.28 18.06 -4.23
CA SER A 83 0.74 19.29 -3.56
C SER A 83 0.38 20.58 -4.30
N LEU A 84 -0.36 20.49 -5.42
CA LEU A 84 -0.68 21.63 -6.25
C LEU A 84 -1.78 22.52 -5.67
N GLY A 85 -1.45 23.79 -5.45
CA GLY A 85 -2.38 24.88 -5.17
C GLY A 85 -3.01 24.84 -3.76
N PRO A 86 -3.57 25.98 -3.32
CA PRO A 86 -4.20 26.10 -1.99
C PRO A 86 -5.69 25.75 -1.99
N ALA A 87 -6.30 25.53 -3.15
CA ALA A 87 -7.74 25.31 -3.27
C ALA A 87 -8.14 23.94 -2.69
N SER A 88 -9.28 23.90 -2.01
CA SER A 88 -9.90 22.63 -1.60
C SER A 88 -10.20 21.77 -2.84
N THR A 89 -10.02 20.45 -2.72
CA THR A 89 -10.18 19.52 -3.84
C THR A 89 -10.64 18.14 -3.37
N MET A 90 -10.88 17.23 -4.31
CA MET A 90 -11.05 15.79 -4.07
C MET A 90 -9.96 14.94 -4.76
N ASP A 91 -8.93 15.57 -5.34
CA ASP A 91 -7.91 14.90 -6.17
C ASP A 91 -7.24 13.73 -5.44
N PHE A 92 -6.98 13.86 -4.14
CA PHE A 92 -6.33 12.81 -3.38
C PHE A 92 -7.23 11.58 -3.23
N SER A 93 -8.50 11.80 -2.89
CA SER A 93 -9.49 10.72 -2.75
C SER A 93 -9.79 10.07 -4.11
N MET A 94 -9.84 10.86 -5.19
CA MET A 94 -9.92 10.34 -6.56
C MET A 94 -8.69 9.50 -6.93
N CYS A 95 -7.48 9.97 -6.61
CA CYS A 95 -6.24 9.21 -6.82
C CYS A 95 -6.28 7.86 -6.09
N CYS A 96 -6.74 7.84 -4.84
CA CYS A 96 -6.93 6.61 -4.08
C CYS A 96 -7.89 5.66 -4.81
N TYR A 97 -9.06 6.14 -5.21
CA TYR A 97 -10.05 5.33 -5.92
C TYR A 97 -9.49 4.75 -7.21
N THR A 98 -8.83 5.56 -8.05
CA THR A 98 -8.26 5.12 -9.32
C THR A 98 -7.14 4.08 -9.14
N ASN A 99 -6.36 4.16 -8.06
CA ASN A 99 -5.33 3.16 -7.76
C ASN A 99 -5.89 1.91 -7.06
N PHE A 100 -7.03 2.02 -6.39
CA PHE A 100 -7.62 0.93 -5.62
C PHE A 100 -8.63 0.11 -6.42
N VAL A 101 -9.54 0.75 -7.12
CA VAL A 101 -10.60 0.11 -7.91
C VAL A 101 -10.08 -0.17 -9.32
N THR A 102 -9.40 -1.30 -9.44
CA THR A 102 -8.73 -1.77 -10.66
C THR A 102 -8.96 -3.26 -10.86
N ASP A 103 -8.67 -3.76 -12.07
CA ASP A 103 -8.74 -5.18 -12.42
C ASP A 103 -7.55 -5.95 -11.82
N ASP A 104 -7.61 -6.19 -10.51
CA ASP A 104 -6.64 -6.97 -9.76
C ASP A 104 -7.21 -8.37 -9.44
N PRO A 105 -6.48 -9.46 -9.70
CA PRO A 105 -7.00 -10.82 -9.50
C PRO A 105 -7.21 -11.20 -8.03
N CYS A 106 -6.58 -10.49 -7.08
CA CYS A 106 -6.67 -10.74 -5.64
C CYS A 106 -7.65 -9.78 -4.93
N CYS A 107 -7.98 -8.65 -5.56
CA CYS A 107 -9.01 -7.71 -5.15
C CYS A 107 -9.66 -7.08 -6.40
N ASN A 108 -10.58 -7.83 -7.01
CA ASN A 108 -11.19 -7.46 -8.28
C ASN A 108 -12.04 -6.17 -8.19
N THR A 109 -12.43 -5.65 -9.35
CA THR A 109 -13.19 -4.40 -9.46
C THR A 109 -14.49 -4.42 -8.66
N GLU A 110 -15.25 -5.51 -8.69
CA GLU A 110 -16.50 -5.63 -7.92
C GLU A 110 -16.25 -5.53 -6.41
N THR A 111 -15.30 -6.31 -5.90
CA THR A 111 -14.97 -6.33 -4.47
C THR A 111 -14.37 -5.01 -4.01
N SER A 112 -13.42 -4.45 -4.77
CA SER A 112 -12.80 -3.16 -4.46
C SER A 112 -13.81 -2.01 -4.52
N THR A 113 -14.79 -2.03 -5.42
CA THR A 113 -15.85 -1.02 -5.47
C THR A 113 -16.70 -1.06 -4.20
N GLN A 114 -17.14 -2.25 -3.78
CA GLN A 114 -17.89 -2.42 -2.53
C GLN A 114 -17.06 -2.05 -1.30
N TYR A 115 -15.79 -2.41 -1.29
CA TYR A 115 -14.86 -2.05 -0.22
C TYR A 115 -14.67 -0.53 -0.13
N TRP A 116 -14.55 0.16 -1.27
CA TRP A 116 -14.38 1.61 -1.30
C TRP A 116 -15.52 2.34 -0.57
N LEU A 117 -16.76 1.88 -0.74
CA LEU A 117 -17.93 2.47 -0.07
C LEU A 117 -17.78 2.48 1.46
N SER A 118 -17.02 1.56 2.07
CA SER A 118 -16.79 1.53 3.52
C SER A 118 -15.52 2.26 3.98
N VAL A 119 -14.58 2.57 3.08
CA VAL A 119 -13.27 3.15 3.46
C VAL A 119 -12.91 4.47 2.80
N HIS A 120 -13.73 4.98 1.88
CA HIS A 120 -13.47 6.23 1.17
C HIS A 120 -13.20 7.42 2.11
N GLU A 121 -13.83 7.45 3.29
CA GLU A 121 -13.64 8.49 4.32
C GLU A 121 -12.29 8.44 5.05
N VAL A 122 -11.50 7.39 4.86
CA VAL A 122 -10.17 7.28 5.49
C VAL A 122 -9.02 7.38 4.48
N CYS A 123 -9.31 7.53 3.18
CA CYS A 123 -8.29 7.77 2.16
C CYS A 123 -7.99 9.26 1.97
N TYR A 124 -7.32 9.83 2.97
CA TYR A 124 -6.86 11.21 2.97
C TYR A 124 -5.38 11.29 3.38
N PRO A 125 -4.68 12.37 3.01
CA PRO A 125 -3.32 12.60 3.48
C PRO A 125 -3.34 12.77 5.00
N ASN A 126 -2.41 12.09 5.69
CA ASN A 126 -2.20 12.18 7.13
C ASN A 126 -3.39 11.82 8.06
N THR A 127 -4.48 11.24 7.56
CA THR A 127 -5.50 10.59 8.41
C THR A 127 -4.88 9.41 9.15
N LYS A 128 -4.77 9.52 10.47
CA LYS A 128 -4.22 8.46 11.33
C LYS A 128 -5.36 7.55 11.77
N VAL A 129 -5.51 6.42 11.09
CA VAL A 129 -6.37 5.33 11.55
C VAL A 129 -5.49 4.36 12.33
N ASP A 130 -5.86 4.08 13.57
CA ASP A 130 -5.12 3.14 14.40
C ASP A 130 -5.55 1.70 14.08
N TYR A 131 -4.69 0.98 13.38
CA TYR A 131 -4.90 -0.42 13.04
C TYR A 131 -4.22 -1.39 14.03
N SER A 132 -3.62 -0.91 15.13
CA SER A 132 -2.84 -1.78 16.04
C SER A 132 -3.64 -2.93 16.65
N ASN A 133 -4.96 -2.79 16.77
CA ASN A 133 -5.81 -3.83 17.37
C ASN A 133 -6.37 -4.82 16.34
N ILE A 134 -5.94 -4.73 15.08
CA ILE A 134 -6.41 -5.60 14.01
C ILE A 134 -5.45 -6.76 13.81
N ASN A 135 -6.01 -7.97 13.87
CA ASN A 135 -5.38 -9.22 13.46
C ASN A 135 -6.18 -9.80 12.29
N MET A 136 -5.55 -9.91 11.13
CA MET A 136 -6.17 -10.55 9.97
C MET A 136 -5.76 -12.01 9.92
N GLU A 137 -6.70 -12.90 10.24
CA GLU A 137 -6.50 -14.35 10.15
C GLU A 137 -6.87 -14.85 8.75
N VAL A 138 -5.92 -15.49 8.08
CA VAL A 138 -6.16 -16.10 6.77
C VAL A 138 -5.89 -17.59 6.85
N ARG A 139 -6.86 -18.38 6.35
CA ARG A 139 -6.83 -19.84 6.39
C ARG A 139 -6.37 -20.41 5.06
N PHE A 140 -5.26 -21.12 5.10
CA PHE A 140 -4.68 -21.89 4.00
C PHE A 140 -4.87 -23.38 4.25
N ALA A 141 -4.62 -24.20 3.22
CA ALA A 141 -4.65 -25.65 3.37
C ALA A 141 -3.57 -26.14 4.36
N GLU A 142 -2.43 -25.44 4.42
CA GLU A 142 -1.29 -25.76 5.27
C GLU A 142 -1.41 -25.22 6.70
N GLY A 143 -2.40 -24.37 6.99
CA GLY A 143 -2.63 -23.80 8.32
C GLY A 143 -3.22 -22.39 8.32
N VAL A 144 -3.16 -21.72 9.48
CA VAL A 144 -3.63 -20.34 9.66
C VAL A 144 -2.42 -19.41 9.70
N ARG A 145 -2.43 -18.34 8.91
CA ARG A 145 -1.48 -17.22 9.06
C ARG A 145 -2.22 -16.03 9.66
N VAL A 146 -1.55 -15.32 10.56
CA VAL A 146 -2.09 -14.11 11.20
C VAL A 146 -1.21 -12.94 10.81
N VAL A 147 -1.82 -11.91 10.23
CA VAL A 147 -1.15 -10.61 10.00
C VAL A 147 -1.54 -9.69 11.15
N ASN A 148 -0.59 -9.47 12.07
CA ASN A 148 -0.74 -8.58 13.22
C ASN A 148 -0.27 -7.16 12.87
N LEU A 149 -1.21 -6.22 12.80
CA LEU A 149 -0.92 -4.85 12.40
C LEU A 149 -0.26 -4.01 13.51
N ASN A 150 -0.17 -4.51 14.74
CA ASN A 150 0.65 -3.89 15.79
C ASN A 150 2.14 -4.19 15.62
N GLU A 151 2.47 -5.39 15.15
CA GLU A 151 3.85 -5.82 14.94
C GLU A 151 4.42 -5.21 13.67
N ASN A 152 3.60 -5.14 12.61
CA ASN A 152 3.99 -4.55 11.34
C ASN A 152 3.25 -3.22 11.07
N ARG A 153 3.84 -2.12 11.56
CA ARG A 153 3.28 -0.75 11.46
C ARG A 153 3.65 -0.01 10.17
N VAL A 154 3.86 -0.72 9.06
CA VAL A 154 4.15 -0.09 7.75
C VAL A 154 3.03 0.81 7.23
N TRP A 155 1.83 0.69 7.80
CA TRP A 155 0.68 1.56 7.57
C TRP A 155 0.77 2.91 8.29
N ASP A 156 1.64 3.05 9.30
CA ASP A 156 1.81 4.27 10.09
C ASP A 156 2.90 5.15 9.46
N TYR A 157 2.48 6.06 8.59
CA TYR A 157 3.37 6.99 7.90
C TYR A 157 2.73 8.35 7.69
N GLU A 158 3.57 9.36 7.46
CA GLU A 158 3.15 10.69 7.06
C GLU A 158 3.33 10.87 5.56
N CYS A 159 2.30 11.43 4.93
CA CYS A 159 2.27 11.71 3.51
C CYS A 159 3.11 12.93 3.22
N ARG A 160 4.00 12.82 2.22
CA ARG A 160 4.83 13.93 1.77
C ARG A 160 4.01 14.97 1.02
N ASN A 161 2.99 14.52 0.29
CA ASN A 161 2.13 15.36 -0.53
C ASN A 161 0.67 15.36 -0.04
N GLY A 162 -0.11 16.36 -0.46
CA GLY A 162 -1.56 16.44 -0.23
C GLY A 162 -2.02 17.05 1.09
N GLY A 163 -1.16 17.13 2.11
CA GLY A 163 -1.53 17.61 3.46
C GLY A 163 -1.80 19.12 3.61
N ASN A 164 -1.47 19.92 2.60
CA ASN A 164 -1.51 21.39 2.68
C ASN A 164 -2.85 22.02 2.23
N ARG A 165 -3.84 21.21 1.88
CA ARG A 165 -5.14 21.68 1.39
C ARG A 165 -6.27 20.79 1.90
N THR A 166 -7.46 21.36 2.07
CA THR A 166 -8.66 20.61 2.44
C THR A 166 -9.01 19.59 1.36
N GLN A 167 -9.20 18.34 1.74
CA GLN A 167 -9.61 17.25 0.85
C GLN A 167 -11.06 16.85 1.12
N TYR A 168 -11.81 16.56 0.07
CA TYR A 168 -13.16 16.02 0.13
C TYR A 168 -13.20 14.56 -0.31
N ALA A 169 -14.20 13.83 0.18
CA ALA A 169 -14.44 12.45 -0.19
C ALA A 169 -14.83 12.35 -1.67
N TYR A 170 -14.30 11.34 -2.35
CA TYR A 170 -14.78 10.93 -3.66
C TYR A 170 -15.75 9.76 -3.54
N LEU A 171 -16.98 9.99 -3.98
CA LEU A 171 -18.04 9.00 -4.14
C LEU A 171 -18.34 8.88 -5.65
N PRO A 172 -18.03 7.74 -6.29
CA PRO A 172 -18.23 7.54 -7.73
C PRO A 172 -19.71 7.51 -8.15
#